data_AF-A0A8X6RNV0-F1
#
_entry.id   AF-A0A8X6RNV0-F1
#
_cell.length_a   1.000
_cell.length_b   1.000
_cell.length_c   1.000
_cell.angle_alpha   90.00
_cell.angle_beta   90.00
_cell.angle_gamma   90.00
#
_symmetry.space_group_name_H-M   'P 1'
#
loop_
_entity.id
_entity.type
_entity.pdbx_description
1 polymer ?
#
loop_
_entity_poly.entity_id
_entity_poly.type
_entity_poly.pdbx_seq_one_letter_code
_entity_poly.pdbx_strand_id
1 'polypeptide(L)'
;MYCLTAFKTLLWPTRSPDLSPIQHVGDRMRRRRHLPENVDDLARQFEQIWQEISQETIRVFYHAIPHRVVAFNTARGGSTPC
;
A
#
# COMPACT_ATOMS: atom_id res chain seq x y z
N MET A 1 9.79 17.55 -28.22
CA MET A 1 10.19 17.00 -26.90
C MET A 1 9.36 17.72 -25.85
N TYR A 2 8.21 17.16 -25.47
CA TYR A 2 7.30 17.81 -24.53
C TYR A 2 7.73 17.48 -23.10
N CYS A 3 8.00 18.54 -22.32
CA CYS A 3 8.26 18.50 -20.88
C CYS A 3 7.30 17.53 -20.18
N LEU A 4 7.85 16.52 -19.48
CA LEU A 4 7.10 15.77 -18.49
C LEU A 4 6.61 16.76 -17.43
N THR A 5 5.32 16.96 -17.44
CA THR A 5 4.50 17.80 -16.57
C THR A 5 4.87 17.65 -15.09
N ALA A 6 4.87 18.78 -14.39
CA ALA A 6 5.22 18.94 -12.97
C ALA A 6 4.44 17.98 -12.05
N PHE A 7 5.13 16.98 -11.49
CA PHE A 7 4.60 16.14 -10.44
C PHE A 7 4.63 16.88 -9.11
N LYS A 8 3.50 16.92 -8.39
CA LYS A 8 3.44 17.42 -7.01
C LYS A 8 3.81 16.28 -6.05
N THR A 9 4.81 16.50 -5.21
CA THR A 9 5.20 15.57 -4.15
C THR A 9 4.34 15.77 -2.91
N LEU A 10 3.89 14.67 -2.30
CA LEU A 10 3.22 14.71 -1.01
C LEU A 10 4.27 14.73 0.10
N LEU A 11 4.16 15.67 1.05
CA LEU A 11 4.99 15.66 2.26
C LEU A 11 4.64 14.43 3.09
N TRP A 12 5.64 13.59 3.38
CA TRP A 12 5.46 12.32 4.06
C TRP A 12 6.20 12.27 5.40
N PRO A 13 5.52 11.92 6.51
CA PRO A 13 6.19 11.79 7.80
C PRO A 13 7.17 10.60 7.82
N THR A 14 8.29 10.78 8.52
CA THR A 14 9.32 9.75 8.65
C THR A 14 8.78 8.54 9.42
N ARG A 15 9.12 7.32 8.96
CA ARG A 15 8.67 6.06 9.59
C ARG A 15 7.16 5.94 9.73
N SER A 16 6.40 6.37 8.73
CA SER A 16 4.94 6.21 8.68
C SER A 16 4.50 5.21 7.59
N PRO A 17 4.85 3.91 7.76
CA PRO A 17 4.39 2.84 6.88
C PRO A 17 2.86 2.76 6.80
N ASP A 18 2.21 2.96 7.94
CA ASP A 18 0.76 2.87 8.13
C ASP A 18 -0.02 3.82 7.19
N LEU A 19 0.56 4.96 6.84
CA LEU A 19 -0.11 5.91 5.95
C LEU A 19 -0.08 5.47 4.49
N SER A 20 0.80 4.53 4.12
CA SER A 20 1.10 4.19 2.73
C SER A 20 0.12 3.17 2.16
N PRO A 21 -0.69 3.51 1.14
CA PRO A 21 -1.65 2.56 0.56
C PRO A 21 -0.98 1.31 -0.03
N ILE A 22 0.21 1.45 -0.62
CA ILE A 22 0.93 0.32 -1.23
C ILE A 22 1.38 -0.70 -0.19
N GLN A 23 1.66 -0.29 1.05
CA GLN A 23 1.99 -1.24 2.11
C GLN A 23 0.80 -2.15 2.45
N HIS A 24 -0.41 -1.59 2.44
CA HIS A 24 -1.64 -2.34 2.73
C HIS A 24 -1.94 -3.36 1.64
N VAL A 25 -1.73 -2.96 0.39
CA VAL A 25 -1.83 -3.87 -0.75
C VAL A 25 -0.78 -4.97 -0.63
N GLY A 26 0.49 -4.61 -0.36
CA GLY A 26 1.57 -5.58 -0.18
C GLY A 26 1.34 -6.57 0.97
N ASP A 27 0.83 -6.11 2.12
CA ASP A 27 0.47 -6.98 3.24
C ASP A 27 -0.65 -7.96 2.88
N ARG A 28 -1.66 -7.48 2.15
CA ARG A 28 -2.75 -8.33 1.67
C ARG A 28 -2.22 -9.40 0.70
N MET A 29 -1.30 -9.04 -0.18
CA MET A 29 -0.67 -10.00 -1.09
C MET A 29 0.18 -11.03 -0.32
N ARG A 30 0.98 -10.58 0.64
CA ARG A 30 1.80 -11.46 1.51
C ARG A 30 0.97 -12.46 2.31
N ARG A 31 -0.25 -12.10 2.70
CA ARG A 31 -1.19 -13.00 3.40
C ARG A 31 -1.91 -13.97 2.47
N ARG A 32 -2.01 -13.67 1.18
CA ARG A 32 -2.70 -14.50 0.17
C ARG A 32 -1.79 -15.50 -0.52
N ARG A 33 -0.50 -15.21 -0.64
CA ARG A 33 0.47 -16.15 -1.22
C ARG A 33 0.55 -17.42 -0.36
N HIS A 34 0.81 -18.54 -1.02
CA HIS A 34 1.19 -19.77 -0.33
C HIS A 34 2.71 -19.81 -0.13
N LEU A 35 3.21 -20.87 0.50
CA LEU A 35 4.65 -21.08 0.63
C LEU A 35 5.23 -21.34 -0.77
N PRO A 36 6.11 -20.47 -1.29
CA PRO A 36 6.68 -20.66 -2.62
C PRO A 36 7.78 -21.72 -2.60
N GLU A 37 7.93 -22.46 -3.69
CA GLU A 37 9.01 -23.45 -3.84
C GLU A 37 10.35 -22.81 -4.21
N ASN A 38 10.32 -21.69 -4.93
CA ASN A 38 11.48 -20.94 -5.39
C ASN A 38 11.10 -19.47 -5.68
N VAL A 39 12.10 -18.68 -6.08
CA VAL A 39 11.91 -17.24 -6.35
C VAL A 39 11.00 -16.99 -7.55
N ASP A 40 11.07 -17.82 -8.59
CA ASP A 40 10.22 -17.68 -9.78
C ASP A 40 8.75 -17.97 -9.47
N ASP A 41 8.51 -18.99 -8.64
CA ASP A 41 7.17 -19.29 -8.13
C ASP A 41 6.62 -18.16 -7.27
N LEU A 42 7.46 -17.58 -6.39
CA LEU A 42 7.07 -16.42 -5.60
C LEU A 42 6.68 -15.22 -6.48
N ALA A 43 7.47 -14.92 -7.52
CA ALA A 43 7.18 -13.84 -8.44
C ALA A 43 5.83 -14.05 -9.16
N ARG A 44 5.61 -15.27 -9.68
CA ARG A 44 4.36 -15.66 -10.35
C ARG A 44 3.14 -15.51 -9.43
N GLN A 45 3.26 -15.97 -8.18
CA GLN A 45 2.18 -15.83 -7.20
C GLN A 45 1.84 -14.35 -6.94
N PHE A 46 2.85 -13.48 -6.77
CA PHE A 46 2.60 -12.06 -6.58
C PHE A 46 1.95 -11.41 -7.80
N GLU A 47 2.38 -11.75 -9.01
CA GLU A 47 1.75 -11.26 -10.25
C GLU A 47 0.29 -11.68 -10.34
N GLN A 48 -0.03 -12.96 -10.10
CA GLN A 48 -1.41 -13.46 -10.10
C GLN A 48 -2.27 -12.73 -9.07
N ILE A 49 -1.81 -12.64 -7.82
CA ILE A 49 -2.55 -11.95 -6.75
C ILE A 49 -2.74 -10.47 -7.10
N TRP A 50 -1.75 -9.83 -7.74
CA TRP A 50 -1.87 -8.44 -8.18
C TRP A 50 -2.99 -8.25 -9.19
N GLN A 51 -3.08 -9.14 -10.20
CA GLN A 51 -4.12 -9.09 -11.23
C GLN A 51 -5.52 -9.36 -10.65
N GLU A 52 -5.62 -10.15 -9.59
CA GLU A 52 -6.88 -10.46 -8.92
C GLU A 52 -7.39 -9.34 -8.00
N ILE A 53 -6.52 -8.39 -7.59
CA ILE A 53 -6.93 -7.28 -6.74
C ILE A 53 -7.83 -6.34 -7.54
N SER A 54 -9.10 -6.28 -7.15
CA SER A 54 -10.07 -5.39 -7.77
C SER A 54 -9.70 -3.92 -7.56
N GLN A 55 -10.02 -3.08 -8.54
CA GLN A 55 -9.89 -1.63 -8.40
C GLN A 55 -10.72 -1.07 -7.25
N GLU A 56 -11.86 -1.70 -6.92
CA GLU A 56 -12.66 -1.36 -5.75
C GLU A 56 -11.88 -1.55 -4.45
N THR A 57 -11.14 -2.66 -4.32
CA THR A 57 -10.27 -2.90 -3.16
C THR A 57 -9.24 -1.79 -3.00
N ILE A 58 -8.62 -1.35 -4.10
CA ILE A 58 -7.64 -0.25 -4.10
C ILE A 58 -8.31 1.06 -3.69
N ARG A 59 -9.51 1.36 -4.21
CA ARG A 59 -10.28 2.56 -3.86
C ARG A 59 -10.61 2.60 -2.37
N VAL A 60 -11.01 1.49 -1.77
CA VAL A 60 -11.27 1.41 -0.32
C VAL A 60 -10.03 1.85 0.49
N PHE A 61 -8.83 1.37 0.13
CA PHE A 61 -7.59 1.80 0.80
C PHE A 61 -7.30 3.28 0.61
N TYR A 62 -7.52 3.81 -0.59
CA TYR A 62 -7.32 5.23 -0.87
C TYR A 62 -8.29 6.11 -0.08
N HIS A 63 -9.57 5.74 -0.04
CA HIS A 63 -10.58 6.45 0.73
C HIS A 63 -10.38 6.35 2.25
N ALA A 64 -9.65 5.34 2.73
CA ALA A 64 -9.30 5.22 4.14
C ALA A 64 -8.15 6.16 4.57
N ILE A 65 -7.35 6.73 3.65
CA ILE A 65 -6.19 7.57 3.98
C ILE A 65 -6.54 8.72 4.96
N PRO A 66 -7.62 9.51 4.77
CA PRO A 66 -7.94 10.60 5.70
C PRO A 66 -8.16 10.11 7.13
N HIS A 67 -8.87 8.99 7.32
CA HIS A 67 -9.09 8.41 8.65
C HIS A 67 -7.78 7.99 9.31
N ARG A 68 -6.81 7.52 8.53
CA ARG A 68 -5.51 7.08 9.03
C ARG A 68 -4.58 8.22 9.37
N VAL A 69 -4.67 9.31 8.61
CA VAL A 69 -3.99 10.56 8.97
C VAL A 69 -4.53 11.08 10.30
N VAL A 70 -5.85 11.04 10.51
CA VAL A 70 -6.46 11.38 11.80
C VAL A 70 -5.96 10.44 12.91
N ALA A 71 -5.96 9.13 12.68
CA ALA A 71 -5.46 8.16 13.66
C ALA A 71 -3.97 8.39 14.00
N PHE A 72 -3.13 8.67 13.01
CA PHE A 72 -1.71 8.95 13.18
C PHE A 72 -1.48 10.22 14.00
N ASN A 73 -2.27 11.27 13.73
CA ASN A 73 -2.23 12.50 14.52
C ASN A 73 -2.68 12.27 15.97
N THR A 74 -3.76 11.51 16.17
CA THR A 74 -4.24 11.12 17.51
C THR A 74 -3.20 10.32 18.27
N ALA A 75 -2.49 9.41 17.58
CA ALA A 75 -1.38 8.64 18.14
C ALA A 75 -0.10 9.48 18.36
N ARG A 76 -0.11 10.78 18.06
CA ARG A 76 1.04 11.70 18.13
C ARG A 76 2.26 11.18 17.37
N GLY A 77 2.02 10.58 16.20
CA GLY A 77 3.05 9.95 15.38
C GLY A 77 3.43 8.52 15.78
N GLY A 78 2.75 7.95 16.78
CA GLY A 78 2.84 6.53 17.13
C GLY A 78 2.15 5.61 16.12
N SER A 79 2.31 4.30 16.30
CA SER A 79 1.67 3.29 15.45
C SER A 79 0.15 3.39 15.54
N THR A 80 -0.51 3.32 14.38
CA THR A 80 -1.97 3.29 14.32
C THR A 80 -2.47 1.85 14.26
N PRO A 81 -3.55 1.49 14.97
CA PRO A 81 -4.13 0.16 14.85
C PRO A 81 -4.56 -0.11 13.40
N CYS A 82 -4.27 -1.32 12.93
CA CYS A 82 -4.66 -1.84 11.61
C CYS A 82 -6.18 -2.02 11.50
#